data_AF-A0A2V4DRX2-F1
#
_entry.id   AF-A0A2V4DRX2-F1
#
_cell.length_a   1.000
_cell.length_b   1.000
_cell.length_c   1.000
_cell.angle_alpha   90.00
_cell.angle_beta   90.00
_cell.angle_gamma   90.00
#
_symmetry.space_group_name_H-M   'P 1'
#
loop_
_entity.id
_entity.type
_entity.pdbx_description
1 polymer ?
#
loop_
_entity_poly.entity_id
_entity_poly.type
_entity_poly.pdbx_seq_one_letter_code
_entity_poly.pdbx_strand_id
1 'polypeptide(L)'
;MGDVWGFRKKEKMEWLRLDESKKDCYSQKLYRRMLYDRNPLLVTMEDKYKAREYVLSKAACKVPELLWWSAETPVKIPWDTLPDRYVIKTNHWSGDGVYFINNSTIPLQGIAEDMTIGEMYRVVENGTDHRGKKVSRKWMERKLSRLLKKRYAMGLEWATQEINPPVIMIEEMLTINGGLPTP
;
A
#
# COMPACT_ATOMS: atom_id res chain seq x y z
N MET A 1 25.90 -0.68 -2.44
CA MET A 1 24.70 0.11 -2.79
C MET A 1 24.14 -0.48 -4.07
N GLY A 2 23.30 -1.50 -3.96
CA GLY A 2 22.64 -2.12 -5.10
C GLY A 2 21.30 -1.43 -5.33
N ASP A 3 21.07 -0.94 -6.54
CA ASP A 3 19.76 -0.50 -7.00
C ASP A 3 18.79 -1.69 -6.95
N VAL A 4 17.90 -1.73 -5.96
CA VAL A 4 16.93 -2.82 -5.82
C VAL A 4 15.73 -2.65 -6.77
N TRP A 5 15.56 -1.48 -7.41
CA TRP A 5 14.43 -1.23 -8.31
C TRP A 5 14.83 -0.38 -9.53
N GLY A 6 15.71 -0.94 -10.37
CA GLY A 6 16.07 -0.38 -11.66
C GLY A 6 15.04 -0.68 -12.75
N PHE A 7 13.81 -0.19 -12.64
CA PHE A 7 12.89 -0.15 -13.80
C PHE A 7 13.40 0.93 -14.76
N ARG A 8 14.31 0.54 -15.66
CA ARG A 8 14.76 1.38 -16.77
C ARG A 8 13.55 1.70 -17.65
N LYS A 9 13.14 2.96 -17.61
CA LYS A 9 11.97 3.59 -18.25
C LYS A 9 11.76 3.36 -19.76
N LYS A 10 12.55 2.56 -20.48
CA LYS A 10 12.48 2.44 -21.95
C LYS A 10 12.90 1.11 -22.56
N GLU A 11 13.34 0.11 -21.79
CA GLU A 11 13.40 -1.25 -22.34
C GLU A 11 11.96 -1.72 -22.48
N LYS A 12 11.50 -1.75 -23.74
CA LYS A 12 10.19 -2.21 -24.14
C LYS A 12 9.86 -3.50 -23.40
N MET A 13 8.61 -3.58 -22.97
CA MET A 13 7.98 -4.71 -22.30
C MET A 13 7.91 -5.95 -23.21
N GLU A 14 9.01 -6.35 -23.85
CA GLU A 14 9.13 -7.49 -24.75
C GLU A 14 8.86 -8.81 -24.03
N TRP A 15 8.99 -8.82 -22.70
CA TRP A 15 8.65 -9.95 -21.82
C TRP A 15 7.15 -10.09 -21.54
N LEU A 16 6.35 -9.02 -21.70
CA LEU A 16 4.88 -9.08 -21.65
C LEU A 16 4.32 -9.39 -23.03
N ARG A 17 4.66 -10.58 -23.51
CA ARG A 17 4.13 -11.10 -24.77
C ARG A 17 2.88 -11.93 -24.48
N LEU A 18 1.81 -11.63 -25.21
CA LEU A 18 0.67 -12.53 -25.24
C LEU A 18 1.06 -13.81 -25.97
N ASP A 19 0.85 -14.93 -25.31
CA ASP A 19 1.12 -16.27 -25.83
C ASP A 19 -0.21 -17.00 -25.94
N GLU A 20 -0.73 -17.12 -27.17
CA GLU A 20 -2.01 -17.77 -27.44
C GLU A 20 -2.03 -19.24 -27.01
N SER A 21 -0.87 -19.92 -27.02
CA SER A 21 -0.77 -21.31 -26.55
C SER A 21 -0.99 -21.43 -25.03
N LYS A 22 -0.85 -20.32 -24.29
CA LYS A 22 -1.02 -20.22 -22.83
C LYS A 22 -2.17 -19.31 -22.44
N LYS A 23 -3.11 -19.01 -23.34
CA LYS A 23 -4.22 -18.07 -23.11
C LYS A 23 -5.06 -18.39 -21.85
N ASP A 24 -5.11 -19.67 -21.47
CA ASP A 24 -5.87 -20.13 -20.31
C ASP A 24 -5.13 -20.01 -18.98
N CYS A 25 -3.81 -19.76 -19.01
CA CYS A 25 -3.01 -19.48 -17.82
C CYS A 25 -3.40 -18.14 -17.19
N TYR A 26 -3.41 -18.11 -15.85
CA TYR A 26 -3.78 -16.92 -15.07
C TYR A 26 -2.98 -15.67 -15.45
N SER A 27 -1.65 -15.79 -15.61
CA SER A 27 -0.79 -14.68 -15.99
C SER A 27 -1.15 -14.06 -17.35
N GLN A 28 -1.50 -14.88 -18.35
CA GLN A 28 -1.93 -14.41 -19.67
C GLN A 28 -3.28 -13.69 -19.59
N LYS A 29 -4.21 -14.18 -18.77
CA LYS A 29 -5.48 -13.50 -18.49
C LYS A 29 -5.24 -12.13 -17.83
N LEU A 30 -4.35 -12.06 -16.85
CA LEU A 30 -3.97 -10.80 -16.20
C LEU A 30 -3.35 -9.80 -17.19
N TYR A 31 -2.43 -10.25 -18.05
CA TYR A 31 -1.82 -9.41 -19.06
C TYR A 31 -2.83 -8.86 -20.07
N ARG A 32 -3.77 -9.68 -20.54
CA ARG A 32 -4.86 -9.21 -21.39
C ARG A 32 -5.69 -8.14 -20.69
N ARG A 33 -5.98 -8.32 -19.40
CA ARG A 33 -6.71 -7.33 -18.61
C ARG A 33 -5.94 -6.00 -18.52
N MET A 34 -4.66 -6.04 -18.18
CA MET A 34 -3.80 -4.84 -18.15
C MET A 34 -3.76 -4.13 -19.51
N LEU A 35 -3.62 -4.89 -20.60
CA LEU A 35 -3.50 -4.35 -21.95
C LEU A 35 -4.81 -3.81 -22.53
N TYR A 36 -5.95 -4.43 -22.25
CA TYR A 36 -7.20 -4.17 -22.97
C TYR A 36 -8.41 -3.79 -22.11
N ASP A 37 -8.48 -4.20 -20.85
CA ASP A 37 -9.61 -3.85 -19.99
C ASP A 37 -9.52 -2.37 -19.62
N ARG A 38 -10.57 -1.62 -19.92
CA ARG A 38 -10.70 -0.18 -19.63
C ARG A 38 -11.93 0.12 -18.78
N ASN A 39 -12.39 -0.88 -18.02
CA ASN A 39 -13.48 -0.69 -17.09
C ASN A 39 -13.12 0.38 -16.05
N PRO A 40 -13.88 1.49 -15.94
CA PRO A 40 -13.57 2.57 -15.00
C PRO A 40 -13.61 2.13 -13.53
N LEU A 41 -14.31 1.03 -13.20
CA LEU A 41 -14.30 0.46 -11.86
C LEU A 41 -12.90 -0.01 -11.43
N LEU A 42 -12.00 -0.33 -12.36
CA LEU A 42 -10.62 -0.67 -12.03
C LEU A 42 -9.89 0.47 -11.33
N VAL A 43 -10.11 1.72 -11.76
CA VAL A 43 -9.52 2.90 -11.11
C VAL A 43 -10.04 3.02 -9.67
N THR A 44 -11.34 2.80 -9.45
CA THR A 44 -11.95 2.82 -8.12
C THR A 44 -11.38 1.72 -7.22
N MET A 45 -11.16 0.51 -7.75
CA MET A 45 -10.66 -0.62 -6.95
C MET A 45 -9.17 -0.53 -6.62
N GLU A 46 -8.35 0.05 -7.51
CA GLU A 46 -6.92 0.26 -7.25
C GLU A 46 -6.66 1.41 -6.25
N ASP A 47 -7.57 2.39 -6.18
CA ASP A 47 -7.52 3.47 -5.20
C ASP A 47 -8.06 3.01 -3.84
N LYS A 48 -7.17 2.69 -2.88
CA LYS A 48 -7.59 2.18 -1.55
C LYS A 48 -8.54 3.11 -0.80
N TYR A 49 -8.49 4.42 -1.06
CA TYR A 49 -9.43 5.37 -0.47
C TYR A 49 -10.83 5.21 -1.08
N LYS A 50 -10.93 5.25 -2.41
CA LYS A 50 -12.22 5.11 -3.12
C LYS A 50 -12.80 3.70 -3.02
N ALA A 51 -11.95 2.67 -3.00
CA ALA A 51 -12.38 1.29 -2.78
C ALA A 51 -13.12 1.15 -1.44
N ARG A 52 -12.64 1.84 -0.40
CA ARG A 52 -13.30 1.89 0.91
C ARG A 52 -14.70 2.50 0.81
N GLU A 53 -14.83 3.64 0.13
CA GLU A 53 -16.14 4.29 -0.10
C GLU A 53 -17.09 3.40 -0.89
N TYR A 54 -16.56 2.73 -1.93
CA TYR A 54 -17.34 1.80 -2.73
C TYR A 54 -17.86 0.63 -1.89
N VAL A 55 -17.01 -0.03 -1.10
CA VAL A 55 -17.41 -1.14 -0.23
C VAL A 55 -18.49 -0.71 0.76
N LEU A 56 -18.32 0.46 1.39
CA LEU A 56 -19.34 1.03 2.27
C LEU A 56 -20.67 1.26 1.54
N SER A 57 -20.64 1.79 0.31
CA SER A 57 -21.85 2.04 -0.49
C SER A 57 -22.65 0.76 -0.80
N LYS A 58 -22.01 -0.41 -0.76
CA LYS A 58 -22.66 -1.70 -0.98
C LYS A 58 -23.21 -2.34 0.29
N ALA A 59 -22.90 -1.78 1.46
CA ALA A 59 -23.23 -2.37 2.77
C ALA A 59 -22.79 -3.85 2.88
N ALA A 60 -21.75 -4.24 2.16
CA ALA A 60 -21.36 -5.64 1.99
C ALA A 60 -20.51 -6.15 3.17
N CYS A 61 -19.71 -5.27 3.77
CA CYS A 61 -18.90 -5.59 4.93
C CYS A 61 -18.49 -4.32 5.70
N LYS A 62 -17.85 -4.53 6.85
CA LYS A 62 -17.19 -3.46 7.60
C LYS A 62 -15.79 -3.22 7.00
N VAL A 63 -15.37 -1.97 7.07
CA VAL A 63 -14.00 -1.53 6.73
C VAL A 63 -13.37 -0.93 7.99
N PRO A 64 -12.04 -0.96 8.14
CA PRO A 64 -11.37 -0.29 9.25
C PRO A 64 -11.77 1.19 9.36
N GLU A 65 -11.79 1.70 10.59
CA GLU A 65 -12.01 3.12 10.83
C GLU A 65 -10.89 3.94 10.16
N LEU A 66 -11.28 5.03 9.47
CA LEU A 66 -10.33 5.98 8.92
C LEU A 66 -10.07 7.07 9.97
N LEU A 67 -8.91 6.98 10.63
CA LEU A 67 -8.53 7.88 11.73
C LEU A 67 -8.05 9.24 11.21
N TRP A 68 -7.37 9.25 10.07
CA TRP A 68 -6.86 10.47 9.45
C TRP A 68 -6.51 10.24 7.98
N TRP A 69 -6.61 11.27 7.15
CA TRP A 69 -6.09 11.25 5.79
C TRP A 69 -5.64 12.64 5.34
N SER A 70 -4.77 12.69 4.34
CA SER A 70 -4.35 13.95 3.71
C SER A 70 -3.77 13.75 2.32
N ALA A 71 -4.07 14.69 1.43
CA ALA A 71 -3.42 14.86 0.13
C ALA A 71 -2.28 15.91 0.17
N GLU A 72 -2.10 16.58 1.30
CA GLU A 72 -1.21 17.74 1.39
C GLU A 72 0.26 17.34 1.44
N THR A 73 1.10 18.20 0.85
CA THR A 73 2.55 18.06 0.90
C THR A 73 3.16 19.41 1.32
N PRO A 74 3.99 19.46 2.38
CA PRO A 74 4.47 18.32 3.17
C PRO A 74 3.37 17.70 4.05
N VAL A 75 3.44 16.38 4.20
CA VAL A 75 2.58 15.60 5.10
C VAL A 75 2.86 16.01 6.54
N LYS A 76 1.81 16.34 7.29
CA LYS A 76 1.86 16.65 8.73
C LYS A 76 0.84 15.78 9.44
N ILE A 77 1.29 14.81 10.23
CA ILE A 77 0.40 13.86 10.89
C ILE A 77 0.09 14.39 12.30
N PRO A 78 -1.18 14.38 12.74
CA PRO A 78 -1.56 14.78 14.09
C PRO A 78 -1.24 13.66 15.09
N TRP A 79 0.04 13.36 15.28
CA TRP A 79 0.51 12.18 16.02
C TRP A 79 -0.06 12.03 17.42
N ASP A 80 -0.31 13.14 18.11
CA ASP A 80 -0.78 13.15 19.49
C ASP A 80 -2.29 12.86 19.61
N THR A 81 -2.98 12.71 18.47
CA THR A 81 -4.40 12.33 18.40
C THR A 81 -4.61 10.87 18.04
N LEU A 82 -3.54 10.18 17.61
CA LEU A 82 -3.63 8.80 17.15
C LEU A 82 -3.61 7.82 18.34
N PRO A 83 -4.30 6.67 18.23
CA PRO A 83 -4.18 5.60 19.21
C PRO A 83 -2.78 4.98 19.21
N ASP A 84 -2.50 4.10 20.16
CA ASP A 84 -1.20 3.41 20.22
C ASP A 84 -0.94 2.48 19.04
N ARG A 85 -2.00 2.02 18.36
CA ARG A 85 -1.92 1.08 17.23
C ARG A 85 -2.71 1.59 16.03
N TYR A 86 -2.04 1.69 14.88
CA TYR A 86 -2.66 2.13 13.63
C TYR A 86 -1.84 1.70 12.41
N VAL A 87 -2.46 1.72 11.24
CA VAL A 87 -1.83 1.42 9.96
C VAL A 87 -1.75 2.67 9.11
N ILE A 88 -0.55 3.02 8.65
CA ILE A 88 -0.34 4.08 7.66
C ILE A 88 -0.25 3.43 6.28
N LYS A 89 -1.01 3.93 5.31
CA LYS A 89 -0.91 3.51 3.91
C LYS A 89 -1.07 4.67 2.94
N THR A 90 -0.56 4.50 1.74
CA THR A 90 -0.86 5.36 0.58
C THR A 90 -1.98 4.73 -0.24
N ASN A 91 -2.85 5.52 -0.87
CA ASN A 91 -3.93 4.96 -1.68
C ASN A 91 -3.44 4.31 -2.99
N HIS A 92 -2.48 4.96 -3.66
CA HIS A 92 -2.04 4.68 -5.02
C HIS A 92 -0.79 3.80 -5.14
N TRP A 93 -0.23 3.32 -4.03
CA TRP A 93 1.02 2.56 -4.01
C TRP A 93 0.85 1.26 -3.21
N SER A 94 1.58 0.22 -3.59
CA SER A 94 1.73 -1.04 -2.85
C SER A 94 3.18 -1.22 -2.38
N GLY A 95 3.39 -1.81 -1.22
CA GLY A 95 4.74 -2.00 -0.66
C GLY A 95 5.24 -0.84 0.21
N ASP A 96 6.32 -0.16 -0.20
CA ASP A 96 7.13 0.84 0.55
C ASP A 96 6.36 2.04 1.16
N GLY A 97 5.04 2.06 1.04
CA GLY A 97 4.11 2.99 1.66
C GLY A 97 3.15 2.39 2.68
N VAL A 98 3.34 1.16 3.18
CA VAL A 98 2.48 0.55 4.21
C VAL A 98 3.26 0.27 5.50
N TYR A 99 2.79 0.84 6.61
CA TYR A 99 3.41 0.76 7.93
C TYR A 99 2.40 0.35 8.99
N PHE A 100 2.75 -0.66 9.78
CA PHE A 100 2.02 -1.06 10.98
C PHE A 100 2.75 -0.43 12.18
N ILE A 101 2.09 0.48 12.88
CA ILE A 101 2.67 1.16 14.03
C ILE A 101 2.06 0.58 15.31
N ASN A 102 2.92 0.11 16.21
CA ASN A 102 2.55 -0.29 17.56
C ASN A 102 3.45 0.47 18.56
N ASN A 103 2.84 1.40 19.29
CA ASN A 103 3.46 2.12 20.39
C ASN A 103 2.93 1.64 21.76
N SER A 104 2.13 0.56 21.79
CA SER A 104 1.62 0.02 23.05
C SER A 104 2.70 -0.81 23.75
N THR A 105 2.50 -1.06 25.04
CA THR A 105 3.37 -1.93 25.85
C THR A 105 3.25 -3.41 25.48
N ILE A 106 2.19 -3.79 24.77
CA ILE A 106 1.94 -5.16 24.33
C ILE A 106 2.48 -5.31 22.88
N PRO A 107 3.46 -6.18 22.63
CA PRO A 107 3.95 -6.45 21.28
C PRO A 107 2.87 -7.10 20.40
N LEU A 108 2.97 -6.94 19.08
CA LEU A 108 2.15 -7.72 18.16
C LEU A 108 2.58 -9.19 18.20
N GLN A 109 1.62 -10.09 18.44
CA GLN A 109 1.88 -11.53 18.44
C GLN A 109 1.91 -12.08 17.01
N GLY A 110 2.68 -13.15 16.79
CA GLY A 110 2.59 -13.93 15.56
C GLY A 110 2.77 -13.10 14.28
N ILE A 111 3.65 -12.09 14.28
CA ILE A 111 4.07 -11.43 13.04
C ILE A 111 4.65 -12.55 12.18
N ALA A 112 3.86 -13.04 11.22
CA ALA A 112 4.29 -14.15 10.38
C ALA A 112 5.59 -13.73 9.71
N GLU A 113 6.62 -14.58 9.77
CA GLU A 113 7.86 -14.37 9.02
C GLU A 113 7.53 -14.09 7.53
N ASP A 114 6.42 -14.63 7.04
CA ASP A 114 5.88 -14.44 5.69
C ASP A 114 5.27 -13.05 5.45
N MET A 115 4.77 -12.36 6.48
CA MET A 115 4.38 -10.95 6.37
C MET A 115 5.60 -10.02 6.28
N THR A 116 6.79 -10.55 6.57
CA THR A 116 8.07 -9.89 6.34
C THR A 116 8.65 -10.17 4.95
N ILE A 117 7.84 -10.64 3.97
CA ILE A 117 8.24 -10.68 2.54
C ILE A 117 8.94 -9.36 2.23
N GLY A 118 10.25 -9.50 2.00
CA GLY A 118 11.20 -8.40 2.04
C GLY A 118 10.67 -7.24 1.20
N GLU A 119 10.56 -6.08 1.83
CA GLU A 119 10.22 -4.77 1.24
C GLU A 119 8.75 -4.32 1.32
N MET A 120 7.76 -5.22 1.46
CA MET A 120 6.37 -4.82 1.21
C MET A 120 5.62 -4.22 2.42
N TYR A 121 5.89 -4.69 3.64
CA TYR A 121 5.24 -4.18 4.84
C TYR A 121 6.25 -3.89 5.94
N ARG A 122 6.06 -2.78 6.68
CA ARG A 122 6.96 -2.40 7.78
C ARG A 122 6.22 -2.33 9.09
N VAL A 123 6.51 -3.28 9.98
CA VAL A 123 6.15 -3.18 11.40
C VAL A 123 7.14 -2.26 12.10
N VAL A 124 6.61 -1.30 12.87
CA VAL A 124 7.35 -0.35 13.71
C VAL A 124 6.85 -0.50 15.14
N GLU A 125 7.70 -1.06 15.99
CA GLU A 125 7.48 -1.26 17.42
C GLU A 125 8.21 -0.16 18.19
N ASN A 126 7.45 0.69 18.90
CA ASN A 126 7.99 1.77 19.74
C ASN A 126 9.08 2.60 19.04
N GLY A 127 8.78 3.05 17.81
CA GLY A 127 9.67 3.87 17.00
C GLY A 127 10.86 3.13 16.37
N THR A 128 10.86 1.80 16.35
CA THR A 128 11.91 0.98 15.72
C THR A 128 11.27 -0.02 14.75
N ASP A 129 11.73 -0.05 13.49
CA ASP A 129 11.22 -1.05 12.55
C ASP A 129 11.78 -2.46 12.84
N HIS A 130 11.15 -3.49 12.27
CA HIS A 130 11.58 -4.89 12.37
C HIS A 130 13.01 -5.17 11.88
N ARG A 131 13.69 -4.20 11.25
CA ARG A 131 15.10 -4.28 10.83
C ARG A 131 16.03 -3.55 11.79
N GLY A 132 15.54 -3.09 12.93
CA GLY A 132 16.29 -2.32 13.92
C GLY A 132 16.48 -0.85 13.57
N LYS A 133 15.87 -0.34 12.48
CA LYS A 133 16.02 1.07 12.10
C LYS A 133 15.10 1.94 12.94
N LYS A 134 15.63 3.03 13.49
CA LYS A 134 14.83 4.06 14.16
C LYS A 134 13.95 4.83 13.16
N VAL A 135 12.67 4.93 13.49
CA VAL A 135 11.63 5.59 12.71
C VAL A 135 11.05 6.73 13.55
N SER A 136 11.56 7.94 13.35
CA SER A 136 11.01 9.13 14.01
C SER A 136 9.78 9.67 13.27
N ARG A 137 8.89 10.36 13.99
CA ARG A 137 7.72 11.07 13.41
C ARG A 137 8.12 11.95 12.21
N LYS A 138 9.16 12.77 12.36
CA LYS A 138 9.70 13.64 11.29
C LYS A 138 10.32 12.86 10.13
N TRP A 139 10.91 11.69 10.38
CA TRP A 139 11.38 10.82 9.29
C TRP A 139 10.19 10.28 8.49
N MET A 140 9.14 9.83 9.19
CA MET A 140 7.93 9.28 8.58
C MET A 140 7.22 10.32 7.70
N GLU A 141 6.99 11.53 8.21
CA GLU A 141 6.37 12.63 7.44
C GLU A 141 7.14 12.95 6.16
N ARG A 142 8.48 13.02 6.22
CA ARG A 142 9.32 13.23 5.03
C ARG A 142 9.22 12.07 4.04
N LYS A 143 9.23 10.83 4.54
CA LYS A 143 9.10 9.62 3.74
C LYS A 143 7.76 9.60 2.99
N LEU A 144 6.66 9.84 3.70
CA LEU A 144 5.31 9.87 3.14
C LEU A 144 5.14 11.04 2.15
N SER A 145 5.65 12.23 2.48
CA SER A 145 5.68 13.37 1.56
C SER A 145 6.41 13.06 0.25
N ARG A 146 7.49 12.25 0.31
CA ARG A 146 8.18 11.79 -0.89
C ARG A 146 7.36 10.77 -1.67
N LEU A 147 6.62 9.91 -0.98
CA LEU A 147 5.77 8.91 -1.63
C LEU A 147 4.59 9.55 -2.36
N LEU A 148 3.94 10.58 -1.79
CA LEU A 148 2.86 11.31 -2.47
C LEU A 148 3.29 11.95 -3.80
N LYS A 149 4.59 12.23 -3.97
CA LYS A 149 5.15 12.77 -5.22
C LYS A 149 5.45 11.69 -6.27
N LYS A 150 5.38 10.41 -5.90
CA LYS A 150 5.68 9.30 -6.82
C LYS A 150 4.43 8.86 -7.55
N ARG A 151 4.64 8.32 -8.76
CA ARG A 151 3.63 7.62 -9.55
C ARG A 151 4.08 6.19 -9.73
N TYR A 152 3.14 5.24 -9.71
CA TYR A 152 3.45 3.82 -9.78
C TYR A 152 4.35 3.54 -10.98
N ALA A 153 5.39 2.74 -10.79
CA ALA A 153 6.46 2.61 -11.79
C ALA A 153 6.00 1.83 -13.04
N MET A 154 4.92 1.07 -12.94
CA MET A 154 4.41 0.23 -14.01
C MET A 154 3.31 0.95 -14.80
N GLY A 155 3.67 1.48 -15.98
CA GLY A 155 2.70 2.14 -16.87
C GLY A 155 1.60 1.22 -17.40
N LEU A 156 1.79 -0.10 -17.39
CA LEU A 156 0.75 -1.06 -17.79
C LEU A 156 -0.39 -1.18 -16.78
N GLU A 157 -0.16 -0.84 -15.52
CA GLU A 157 -1.23 -0.70 -14.54
C GLU A 157 -1.88 0.68 -14.71
N TRP A 158 -2.52 0.86 -15.86
CA TRP A 158 -3.10 2.14 -16.26
C TRP A 158 -4.07 2.68 -15.19
N ALA A 159 -4.87 1.81 -14.57
CA ALA A 159 -5.85 2.20 -13.57
C ALA A 159 -5.19 2.85 -12.34
N THR A 160 -4.03 2.34 -11.92
CA THR A 160 -3.22 2.89 -10.82
C THR A 160 -2.64 4.26 -11.18
N GLN A 161 -2.35 4.51 -12.47
CA GLN A 161 -1.84 5.81 -12.93
C GLN A 161 -2.90 6.92 -12.85
N GLU A 162 -4.18 6.56 -13.03
CA GLU A 162 -5.31 7.49 -12.98
C GLU A 162 -5.67 7.95 -11.55
N ILE A 163 -5.05 7.37 -10.52
CA ILE A 163 -5.35 7.72 -9.13
C ILE A 163 -4.89 9.15 -8.85
N ASN A 164 -5.85 10.04 -8.60
CA ASN A 164 -5.61 11.44 -8.30
C ASN A 164 -6.72 11.98 -7.37
N PRO A 165 -6.37 12.70 -6.28
CA PRO A 165 -5.01 12.94 -5.78
C PRO A 165 -4.40 11.68 -5.11
N PRO A 166 -3.06 11.58 -5.05
CA PRO A 166 -2.41 10.66 -4.13
C PRO A 166 -2.64 11.12 -2.69
N VAL A 167 -3.05 10.21 -1.81
CA VAL A 167 -3.30 10.50 -0.40
C VAL A 167 -2.58 9.53 0.54
N ILE A 168 -2.31 10.01 1.76
CA ILE A 168 -1.98 9.18 2.92
C ILE A 168 -3.26 8.91 3.67
N MET A 169 -3.41 7.69 4.17
CA MET A 169 -4.48 7.24 5.03
C MET A 169 -3.86 6.63 6.29
N ILE A 170 -4.45 6.94 7.44
CA ILE A 170 -4.18 6.28 8.71
C ILE A 170 -5.49 5.63 9.15
N GLU A 171 -5.44 4.32 9.34
CA GLU A 171 -6.58 3.51 9.71
C GLU A 171 -6.34 2.78 11.03
N GLU A 172 -7.44 2.36 11.65
CA GLU A 172 -7.44 1.40 12.73
C GLU A 172 -6.65 0.14 12.36
N MET A 173 -5.84 -0.36 13.31
CA MET A 173 -5.18 -1.64 13.17
C MET A 173 -6.07 -2.76 13.71
N LEU A 174 -6.64 -3.56 12.82
CA LEU A 174 -7.36 -4.77 13.19
C LEU A 174 -6.37 -5.87 13.61
N THR A 175 -6.69 -6.59 14.68
CA THR A 175 -5.90 -7.73 15.18
C THR A 175 -6.79 -8.92 15.48
N ILE A 176 -6.26 -10.13 15.34
CA ILE A 176 -6.91 -11.39 15.69
C ILE A 176 -5.99 -12.09 16.70
N ASN A 177 -6.49 -12.40 17.90
CA ASN A 177 -5.70 -13.00 18.99
C ASN A 177 -4.39 -12.24 19.28
N GLY A 178 -4.40 -10.91 19.18
CA GLY A 178 -3.23 -10.07 19.43
C GLY A 178 -2.20 -10.02 18.29
N GLY A 179 -2.43 -10.74 17.18
CA GLY A 179 -1.60 -10.69 15.98
C GLY A 179 -2.26 -9.99 14.80
N LEU A 180 -1.46 -9.69 13.78
CA LEU A 180 -1.99 -9.19 12.51
C LEU A 180 -2.77 -10.32 11.81
N PRO A 181 -3.91 -10.03 11.16
CA PRO A 181 -4.62 -11.04 10.38
C PRO A 181 -3.70 -11.61 9.31
N THR A 182 -3.56 -12.94 9.26
CA THR A 182 -2.89 -13.61 8.14
C THR A 182 -3.77 -13.49 6.89
N PRO A 183 -3.19 -13.19 5.71
CA PRO A 183 -3.93 -13.15 4.44
C PRO A 183 -4.61 -14.47 4.10
#